data_AF-A0A2B4RDL8-F1
#
_entry.id   AF-A0A2B4RDL8-F1
#
_cell.length_a   1.000
_cell.length_b   1.000
_cell.length_c   1.000
_cell.angle_alpha   90.00
_cell.angle_beta   90.00
_cell.angle_gamma   90.00
#
_symmetry.space_group_name_H-M   'P 1'
#
loop_
_entity.id
_entity.type
_entity.pdbx_description
1 polymer ?
#
loop_
_entity_poly.entity_id
_entity_poly.type
_entity_poly.pdbx_seq_one_letter_code
_entity_poly.pdbx_strand_id
1 'polypeptide(L)'
;MNQLFQFDGNLYEQTDGVAMGSPLGPLMANAFLCSIEEKLDQDNKLPEFYRRYVDDTFAIVTSVPAAEDLLSTLNNCHPSIHFTMELASGNKLPFVGMEVLKKGCKLETSVYRKPTNTGLLLHHQSHVDKRYKKSLLKTMLNRAFRLSSTWESFKSECDHLKMMFTNLKYPDHLINSTISHFVTSVRSENPGVQAELSINENAVHRVVLPFKDQKSADAVKRQLSDLNPCSRVAKSVKISEYTSHIPAKQVYLKEHPILSISNASKGKAPPLILSSLRPVSTCVTSPRATGYPSS
;
A
#
# COMPACT_ATOMS: atom_id res chain seq x y z
N MET A 1 21.71 -18.32 1.07
CA MET A 1 21.10 -18.49 -0.26
C MET A 1 22.16 -18.08 -1.26
N ASN A 2 22.68 -18.98 -2.09
CA ASN A 2 23.78 -18.65 -3.01
C ASN A 2 23.17 -18.04 -4.27
N GLN A 3 22.93 -16.73 -4.26
CA GLN A 3 22.43 -16.00 -5.42
C GLN A 3 23.59 -15.57 -6.31
N LEU A 4 23.66 -16.16 -7.50
CA LEU A 4 24.65 -15.83 -8.53
C LEU A 4 24.01 -14.93 -9.59
N PHE A 5 24.74 -13.92 -10.05
CA PHE A 5 24.33 -13.07 -11.17
C PHE A 5 25.52 -12.73 -12.05
N GLN A 6 25.25 -12.47 -13.34
CA GLN A 6 26.28 -12.08 -14.30
C GLN A 6 26.23 -10.57 -14.54
N PHE A 7 27.38 -9.92 -14.51
CA PHE A 7 27.55 -8.51 -14.87
C PHE A 7 28.86 -8.33 -15.63
N ASP A 8 28.81 -7.63 -16.77
CA ASP A 8 29.97 -7.40 -17.64
C ASP A 8 30.78 -8.69 -17.95
N GLY A 9 30.06 -9.76 -18.32
CA GLY A 9 30.66 -11.06 -18.61
C GLY A 9 31.11 -11.88 -17.39
N ASN A 10 31.28 -11.26 -16.22
CA ASN A 10 31.77 -11.90 -14.99
C ASN A 10 30.63 -12.41 -14.11
N LEU A 11 30.89 -13.51 -13.39
CA LEU A 11 29.94 -14.10 -12.44
C LEU A 11 30.21 -13.60 -11.02
N TYR A 12 29.18 -13.09 -10.36
CA TYR A 12 29.22 -12.57 -9.01
C TYR A 12 28.29 -13.38 -8.10
N GLU A 13 28.66 -13.46 -6.83
CA GLU A 13 27.82 -14.03 -5.78
C GLU A 13 27.37 -12.93 -4.83
N GLN A 14 26.06 -12.88 -4.57
CA GLN A 14 25.52 -11.99 -3.55
C GLN A 14 25.82 -12.55 -2.17
N THR A 15 26.64 -11.83 -1.42
CA THR A 15 27.09 -12.23 -0.08
C THR A 15 26.27 -11.62 1.04
N ASP A 16 25.56 -10.52 0.78
CA ASP A 16 24.74 -9.82 1.78
C ASP A 16 23.40 -9.35 1.19
N GLY A 17 22.38 -9.33 2.04
CA GLY A 17 21.01 -8.99 1.70
C GLY A 17 20.30 -10.03 0.82
N VAL A 18 19.18 -9.61 0.24
CA VAL A 18 18.39 -10.42 -0.69
C VAL A 18 18.43 -9.76 -2.06
N ALA A 19 18.58 -10.52 -3.15
CA ALA A 19 18.64 -9.93 -4.48
C ALA A 19 17.40 -9.09 -4.78
N MET A 20 17.63 -7.84 -5.20
CA MET A 20 16.58 -7.03 -5.79
C MET A 20 16.04 -7.74 -7.03
N GLY A 21 14.72 -7.85 -7.13
CA GLY A 21 14.05 -8.61 -8.20
C GLY A 21 13.85 -10.09 -7.91
N SER A 22 14.36 -10.62 -6.78
CA SER A 22 13.98 -11.95 -6.30
C SER A 22 12.47 -12.00 -6.02
N PRO A 23 11.72 -13.01 -6.53
CA PRO A 23 10.30 -13.15 -6.21
C PRO A 23 10.05 -13.39 -4.71
N LEU A 24 11.04 -13.92 -4.00
CA LEU A 24 11.00 -14.10 -2.54
C LEU A 24 11.59 -12.92 -1.77
N GLY A 25 12.19 -11.94 -2.47
CA GLY A 25 12.84 -10.79 -1.86
C GLY A 25 11.96 -10.02 -0.88
N PRO A 26 10.77 -9.56 -1.31
CA PRO A 26 9.85 -8.84 -0.43
C PRO A 26 9.41 -9.66 0.79
N LEU A 27 9.20 -10.97 0.62
CA LEU A 27 8.80 -11.86 1.72
C LEU A 27 9.90 -11.98 2.77
N MET A 28 11.13 -12.24 2.34
CA MET A 28 12.28 -12.39 3.24
C MET A 28 12.60 -11.07 3.94
N ALA A 29 12.59 -9.94 3.23
CA ALA A 29 12.78 -8.63 3.82
C ALA A 29 11.69 -8.30 4.86
N ASN A 30 10.44 -8.62 4.54
CA ASN A 30 9.33 -8.40 5.46
C ASN A 30 9.44 -9.28 6.72
N ALA A 31 9.75 -10.57 6.56
CA ALA A 31 9.93 -11.48 7.69
C ALA A 31 11.08 -11.05 8.61
N PHE A 32 12.19 -10.58 8.03
CA PHE A 32 13.32 -10.06 8.80
C PHE A 32 12.95 -8.81 9.61
N LEU A 33 12.32 -7.82 8.98
CA LEU A 33 11.86 -6.62 9.69
C LEU A 33 10.81 -6.94 10.75
N CYS A 34 9.86 -7.84 10.45
CA CYS A 34 8.88 -8.31 11.44
C CYS A 34 9.55 -8.91 12.68
N SER A 35 10.59 -9.73 12.51
CA SER A 35 11.30 -10.33 13.66
C SER A 35 11.98 -9.28 14.55
N ILE A 36 12.48 -8.19 13.97
CA ILE A 36 13.07 -7.07 14.71
C ILE A 36 11.96 -6.30 15.46
N GLU A 37 10.86 -6.00 14.76
CA GLU A 37 9.72 -5.27 15.32
C GLU A 37 9.07 -6.04 16.47
N GLU A 38 8.86 -7.35 16.34
CA GLU A 38 8.31 -8.21 17.40
C GLU A 38 9.18 -8.18 18.66
N LYS A 39 10.51 -8.22 18.50
CA LYS A 39 11.45 -8.12 19.62
C LYS A 39 11.38 -6.75 20.30
N LEU A 40 11.31 -5.68 19.51
CA LEU A 40 11.17 -4.32 20.06
C LEU A 40 9.84 -4.10 20.77
N ASP A 41 8.77 -4.71 20.27
CA ASP A 41 7.44 -4.66 20.89
C ASP A 41 7.44 -5.39 22.24
N GLN A 42 8.04 -6.59 22.30
CA GLN A 42 8.23 -7.35 23.56
C GLN A 42 9.04 -6.57 24.61
N ASP A 43 10.04 -5.82 24.16
CA ASP A 43 10.87 -4.96 25.02
C ASP A 43 10.18 -3.62 25.40
N ASN A 44 8.94 -3.37 24.94
CA ASN A 44 8.23 -2.09 25.09
C ASN A 44 9.02 -0.88 24.54
N LYS A 45 9.75 -1.08 23.44
CA LYS A 45 10.55 -0.06 22.76
C LYS A 45 9.87 0.57 21.55
N LEU A 46 8.68 0.08 21.17
CA LEU A 46 7.86 0.68 20.12
C LEU A 46 6.80 1.64 20.72
N PRO A 47 6.45 2.72 20.01
CA PRO A 47 5.36 3.58 20.42
C PRO A 47 4.00 2.89 20.24
N GLU A 48 2.98 3.37 20.96
CA GLU A 48 1.61 2.84 20.93
C GLU A 48 1.05 2.71 19.52
N PHE A 49 1.35 3.69 18.66
CA PHE A 49 0.99 3.62 17.25
C PHE A 49 2.26 3.47 16.42
N TYR A 50 2.49 2.27 15.91
CA TYR A 50 3.55 1.94 14.96
C TYR A 50 2.95 1.07 13.84
N ARG A 51 3.09 1.50 12.58
CA ARG A 51 2.61 0.76 11.41
C ARG A 51 3.64 0.82 10.29
N ARG A 52 3.95 -0.34 9.70
CA ARG A 52 4.85 -0.44 8.55
C ARG A 52 4.13 -0.90 7.29
N TYR A 53 4.47 -0.28 6.17
CA TYR A 53 4.09 -0.70 4.83
C TYR A 53 5.37 -0.99 4.04
N VAL A 54 5.72 -2.28 3.89
CA VAL A 54 6.97 -2.72 3.25
C VAL A 54 8.18 -2.07 3.92
N ASP A 55 8.75 -1.03 3.30
CA ASP A 55 9.90 -0.26 3.75
C ASP A 55 9.51 1.07 4.42
N ASP A 56 8.30 1.61 4.21
CA ASP A 56 7.88 2.86 4.85
C ASP A 56 7.15 2.57 6.19
N THR A 57 7.72 3.05 7.30
CA THR A 57 7.08 3.01 8.63
C THR A 57 6.45 4.34 9.00
N PHE A 58 5.38 4.33 9.79
CA PHE A 58 4.66 5.48 10.30
C PHE A 58 4.35 5.26 11.80
N ALA A 59 4.85 6.16 12.67
CA ALA A 59 4.81 5.97 14.13
C ALA A 59 4.46 7.24 14.94
N ILE A 60 3.51 7.21 15.88
CA ILE A 60 3.07 8.44 16.62
C ILE A 60 3.90 8.56 17.88
N VAL A 61 4.54 9.71 18.04
CA VAL A 61 5.46 9.97 19.16
C VAL A 61 5.07 11.27 19.88
N THR A 62 5.48 11.36 21.15
CA THR A 62 5.08 12.47 22.04
C THR A 62 5.92 13.72 21.85
N SER A 63 7.15 13.60 21.35
CA SER A 63 8.12 14.69 21.20
C SER A 63 9.14 14.40 20.11
N VAL A 64 9.85 15.43 19.64
CA VAL A 64 10.99 15.27 18.71
C VAL A 64 12.12 14.45 19.34
N PRO A 65 12.54 14.69 20.59
CA PRO A 65 13.51 13.81 21.26
C PRO A 65 13.08 12.34 21.32
N ALA A 66 11.80 12.07 21.61
CA ALA A 66 11.29 10.69 21.61
C ALA A 66 11.35 10.05 20.21
N ALA A 67 11.22 10.85 19.15
CA ALA A 67 11.38 10.41 17.77
C ALA A 67 12.85 10.05 17.46
N GLU A 68 13.79 10.85 17.95
CA GLU A 68 15.24 10.61 17.83
C GLU A 68 15.66 9.36 18.61
N ASP A 69 15.12 9.16 19.81
CA ASP A 69 15.34 7.96 20.63
C ASP A 69 14.82 6.69 19.93
N LEU A 70 13.64 6.77 19.32
CA LEU A 70 13.07 5.68 18.52
C LEU A 70 13.97 5.38 17.30
N LEU A 71 14.41 6.41 16.58
CA LEU A 71 15.31 6.27 15.43
C LEU A 71 16.64 5.60 15.83
N SER A 72 17.23 6.03 16.94
CA SER A 72 18.44 5.44 17.51
C SER A 72 18.23 3.97 17.88
N THR A 73 17.13 3.66 18.55
CA THR A 73 16.76 2.29 18.93
C THR A 73 16.66 1.38 17.71
N LEU A 74 15.98 1.83 16.65
CA LEU A 74 15.83 1.07 15.40
C LEU A 74 17.18 0.88 14.68
N ASN A 75 18.01 1.91 14.61
CA ASN A 75 19.33 1.84 13.98
C ASN A 75 20.32 0.96 14.75
N ASN A 76 20.11 0.75 16.05
CA ASN A 76 20.94 -0.13 16.87
C ASN A 76 20.48 -1.60 16.82
N CYS A 77 19.39 -1.92 16.11
CA CYS A 77 18.87 -3.29 16.06
C CYS A 77 19.73 -4.23 15.21
N HIS A 78 20.29 -3.74 14.10
CA HIS A 78 21.08 -4.56 13.20
C HIS A 78 22.05 -3.70 12.37
N PRO A 79 23.33 -4.09 12.23
CA PRO A 79 24.35 -3.29 11.54
C PRO A 79 24.07 -3.07 10.04
N SER A 80 23.35 -3.99 9.39
CA SER A 80 23.02 -3.88 7.95
C SER A 80 21.71 -3.13 7.65
N ILE A 81 21.02 -2.58 8.65
CA ILE A 81 19.81 -1.77 8.44
C ILE A 81 20.03 -0.37 8.97
N HIS A 82 19.75 0.62 8.13
CA HIS A 82 19.74 2.02 8.53
C HIS A 82 18.41 2.67 8.22
N PHE A 83 17.68 3.07 9.26
CA PHE A 83 16.48 3.87 9.18
C PHE A 83 16.84 5.36 9.07
N THR A 84 16.09 6.07 8.22
CA THR A 84 16.07 7.53 8.15
C THR A 84 14.72 8.06 8.59
N MET A 85 14.62 9.22 9.23
CA MET A 85 13.36 9.80 9.70
C MET A 85 12.98 11.08 8.95
N GLU A 86 11.69 11.22 8.61
CA GLU A 86 11.09 12.51 8.21
C GLU A 86 10.05 12.96 9.24
N LEU A 87 10.22 14.16 9.81
CA LEU A 87 9.25 14.75 10.74
C LEU A 87 8.18 15.55 10.00
N ALA A 88 6.97 15.61 10.56
CA ALA A 88 5.91 16.42 9.99
C ALA A 88 6.23 17.93 10.03
N SER A 89 5.89 18.62 8.96
CA SER A 89 6.01 20.07 8.83
C SER A 89 4.64 20.69 8.64
N GLY A 90 4.28 21.68 9.46
CA GLY A 90 2.98 22.34 9.37
C GLY A 90 1.78 21.39 9.54
N ASN A 91 1.89 20.39 10.44
CA ASN A 91 0.93 19.29 10.64
C ASN A 91 0.73 18.37 9.43
N LYS A 92 1.62 18.41 8.43
CA LYS A 92 1.57 17.57 7.24
C LYS A 92 2.75 16.62 7.17
N LEU A 93 2.50 15.39 6.76
CA LEU A 93 3.53 14.39 6.50
C LEU A 93 3.21 13.59 5.22
N PRO A 94 4.11 13.54 4.24
CA PRO A 94 4.01 12.60 3.13
C PRO A 94 4.19 11.16 3.59
N PHE A 95 3.30 10.25 3.20
CA PHE A 95 3.41 8.82 3.50
C PHE A 95 2.75 7.95 2.42
N VAL A 96 3.50 7.03 1.79
CA VAL A 96 3.02 6.07 0.77
C VAL A 96 2.09 6.70 -0.29
N GLY A 97 2.53 7.83 -0.85
CA GLY A 97 1.75 8.56 -1.87
C GLY A 97 0.52 9.32 -1.36
N MET A 98 0.36 9.44 -0.05
CA MET A 98 -0.63 10.28 0.64
C MET A 98 0.03 11.46 1.35
N GLU A 99 -0.72 12.54 1.55
CA GLU A 99 -0.37 13.60 2.50
C GLU A 99 -1.30 13.40 3.70
N VAL A 100 -0.69 13.13 4.86
CA VAL A 100 -1.39 12.97 6.12
C VAL A 100 -1.38 14.33 6.83
N LEU A 101 -2.57 14.87 7.10
CA LEU A 101 -2.77 16.15 7.77
C LEU A 101 -3.37 15.92 9.17
N LYS A 102 -2.74 16.49 10.20
CA LYS A 102 -3.38 16.61 11.52
C LYS A 102 -4.39 17.74 11.53
N LYS A 103 -5.62 17.43 11.94
CA LYS A 103 -6.61 18.43 12.37
C LYS A 103 -7.11 18.10 13.77
N GLY A 104 -6.57 18.78 14.77
CA GLY A 104 -6.88 18.51 16.18
C GLY A 104 -6.52 17.07 16.55
N CYS A 105 -7.53 16.28 16.91
CA CYS A 105 -7.37 14.85 17.26
C CYS A 105 -7.67 13.89 16.08
N LYS A 106 -7.87 14.41 14.87
CA LYS A 106 -8.14 13.60 13.67
C LYS A 106 -7.00 13.69 12.67
N LEU A 107 -6.81 12.61 11.92
CA LEU A 107 -5.95 12.57 10.74
C LEU A 107 -6.83 12.58 9.49
N GLU A 108 -6.52 13.48 8.57
CA GLU A 108 -7.09 13.48 7.23
C GLU A 108 -6.03 13.07 6.22
N THR A 109 -6.42 12.37 5.17
CA THR A 109 -5.52 11.96 4.09
C THR A 109 -5.98 12.54 2.77
N SER A 110 -5.01 12.90 1.94
CA SER A 110 -5.25 13.31 0.56
C SER A 110 -4.12 12.77 -0.33
N VAL A 111 -4.29 12.87 -1.64
CA VAL A 111 -3.25 12.44 -2.59
C VAL A 111 -2.04 13.35 -2.50
N TYR A 112 -0.87 12.78 -2.17
CA TYR A 112 0.39 13.50 -2.26
C TYR A 112 1.04 13.32 -3.64
N ARG A 113 1.68 14.39 -4.11
CA ARG A 113 2.51 14.42 -5.30
C ARG A 113 3.89 14.92 -4.91
N LYS A 114 4.92 14.12 -5.17
CA LYS A 114 6.31 14.54 -4.98
C LYS A 114 6.60 15.76 -5.87
N PRO A 115 7.45 16.72 -5.46
CA PRO A 115 7.86 17.85 -6.29
C PRO A 115 8.48 17.44 -7.64
N THR A 116 9.07 16.25 -7.70
CA THR A 116 9.64 15.65 -8.92
C THR A 116 8.59 15.06 -9.87
N ASN A 117 7.31 15.05 -9.50
CA ASN A 117 6.25 14.54 -10.35
C ASN A 117 6.00 15.52 -11.51
N THR A 118 6.40 15.11 -12.71
CA THR A 118 6.24 15.88 -13.95
C THR A 118 4.85 15.75 -14.59
N GLY A 119 3.98 14.90 -14.05
CA GLY A 119 2.68 14.58 -14.66
C GLY A 119 2.81 13.80 -15.97
N LEU A 120 3.99 13.24 -16.26
CA LEU A 120 4.23 12.48 -17.49
C LEU A 120 3.51 11.13 -17.42
N LEU A 121 2.28 11.11 -17.92
CA LEU A 121 1.45 9.92 -18.05
C LEU A 121 1.17 9.62 -19.54
N LEU A 122 0.44 8.52 -19.80
CA LEU A 122 0.09 8.09 -21.15
C LEU A 122 -0.75 9.15 -21.89
N HIS A 123 -0.17 9.74 -22.93
CA HIS A 123 -0.84 10.72 -23.80
C HIS A 123 -1.96 10.06 -24.62
N HIS A 124 -3.04 10.81 -24.91
CA HIS A 124 -4.20 10.24 -25.60
C HIS A 124 -3.90 9.80 -27.04
N GLN A 125 -2.94 10.43 -27.71
CA GLN A 125 -2.56 10.10 -29.09
C GLN A 125 -1.51 8.98 -29.20
N SER A 126 -0.96 8.50 -28.08
CA SER A 126 0.00 7.39 -28.10
C SER A 126 -0.58 6.14 -28.77
N HIS A 127 0.25 5.35 -29.44
CA HIS A 127 -0.14 4.11 -30.12
C HIS A 127 -0.38 2.97 -29.11
N VAL A 128 -1.41 3.15 -28.28
CA VAL A 128 -1.84 2.23 -27.24
C VAL A 128 -3.35 2.08 -27.32
N ASP A 129 -3.87 0.88 -27.07
CA ASP A 129 -5.29 0.58 -27.05
C ASP A 129 -6.05 1.56 -26.12
N LYS A 130 -7.22 2.01 -26.58
CA LYS A 130 -8.16 2.86 -25.84
C LYS A 130 -8.48 2.29 -24.45
N ARG A 131 -8.46 0.97 -24.29
CA ARG A 131 -8.67 0.29 -23.00
C ARG A 131 -7.67 0.71 -21.94
N TYR A 132 -6.38 0.80 -22.27
CA TYR A 132 -5.34 1.22 -21.31
C TYR A 132 -5.46 2.71 -20.97
N LYS A 133 -5.77 3.56 -21.95
CA LYS A 133 -6.04 4.99 -21.74
C LYS A 133 -7.21 5.20 -20.76
N LYS A 134 -8.34 4.51 -20.99
CA LYS A 134 -9.50 4.56 -20.09
C LYS A 134 -9.17 3.95 -18.72
N SER A 135 -8.39 2.87 -18.69
CA SER A 135 -7.97 2.24 -17.44
C SER A 135 -7.11 3.16 -16.61
N LEU A 136 -6.18 3.92 -17.21
CA LEU A 136 -5.33 4.87 -16.51
C LEU A 136 -6.18 5.91 -15.75
N LEU A 137 -7.15 6.53 -16.43
CA LEU A 137 -8.07 7.49 -15.79
C LEU A 137 -8.84 6.84 -14.63
N LYS A 138 -9.39 5.64 -14.84
CA LYS A 138 -10.08 4.89 -13.79
C LYS A 138 -9.17 4.56 -12.61
N THR A 139 -7.93 4.15 -12.85
CA THR A 139 -6.96 3.83 -11.80
C THR A 139 -6.60 5.07 -10.99
N MET A 140 -6.39 6.21 -11.65
CA MET A 140 -6.12 7.48 -10.96
C MET A 140 -7.31 7.92 -10.12
N LEU A 141 -8.55 7.78 -10.60
CA LEU A 141 -9.76 8.08 -9.81
C LEU A 141 -9.94 7.13 -8.62
N ASN A 142 -9.69 5.84 -8.82
CA ASN A 142 -9.71 4.86 -7.72
C ASN A 142 -8.67 5.20 -6.66
N ARG A 143 -7.46 5.58 -7.07
CA ARG A 143 -6.40 6.03 -6.18
C ARG A 143 -6.82 7.30 -5.44
N ALA A 144 -7.32 8.31 -6.16
CA ALA A 144 -7.83 9.55 -5.58
C ALA A 144 -8.85 9.30 -4.48
N PHE A 145 -9.84 8.44 -4.75
CA PHE A 145 -10.88 8.10 -3.80
C PHE A 145 -10.34 7.34 -2.58
N ARG A 146 -9.52 6.30 -2.80
CA ARG A 146 -8.99 5.46 -1.71
C ARG A 146 -8.04 6.21 -0.78
N LEU A 147 -7.31 7.18 -1.30
CA LEU A 147 -6.34 7.95 -0.52
C LEU A 147 -6.96 9.20 0.14
N SER A 148 -8.18 9.59 -0.24
CA SER A 148 -8.86 10.74 0.35
C SER A 148 -9.76 10.33 1.49
N SER A 149 -9.55 10.92 2.67
CA SER A 149 -10.42 10.67 3.83
C SER A 149 -11.71 11.49 3.79
N THR A 150 -11.74 12.59 3.04
CA THR A 150 -12.89 13.50 2.91
C THR A 150 -13.35 13.63 1.45
N TRP A 151 -14.63 13.96 1.27
CA TRP A 151 -15.19 14.19 -0.06
C TRP A 151 -14.61 15.45 -0.71
N GLU A 152 -14.29 16.46 0.09
CA GLU A 152 -13.67 17.70 -0.35
C GLU A 152 -12.27 17.45 -0.94
N SER A 153 -11.44 16.65 -0.26
CA SER A 153 -10.13 16.24 -0.76
C SER A 153 -10.26 15.42 -2.05
N PHE A 154 -11.22 14.48 -2.10
CA PHE A 154 -11.47 13.70 -3.30
C PHE A 154 -11.94 14.57 -4.49
N LYS A 155 -12.81 15.56 -4.23
CA LYS A 155 -13.31 16.48 -5.25
C LYS A 155 -12.19 17.36 -5.80
N SER A 156 -11.39 17.96 -4.92
CA SER A 156 -10.21 18.74 -5.30
C SER A 156 -9.25 17.91 -6.17
N GLU A 157 -9.06 16.65 -5.81
CA GLU A 157 -8.26 15.71 -6.57
C GLU A 157 -8.88 15.37 -7.93
N CYS A 158 -10.20 15.23 -8.04
CA CYS A 158 -10.89 15.07 -9.32
C CYS A 158 -10.72 16.27 -10.24
N ASP A 159 -10.79 17.50 -9.69
CA ASP A 159 -10.57 18.72 -10.46
C ASP A 159 -9.13 18.78 -10.99
N HIS A 160 -8.16 18.40 -10.17
CA HIS A 160 -6.77 18.28 -10.60
C HIS A 160 -6.58 17.21 -11.69
N LEU A 161 -7.16 16.02 -11.52
CA LEU A 161 -7.09 14.96 -12.52
C LEU A 161 -7.74 15.41 -13.84
N LYS A 162 -8.85 16.12 -13.79
CA LYS A 162 -9.49 16.68 -14.98
C LYS A 162 -8.53 17.60 -15.75
N MET A 163 -7.90 18.56 -15.06
CA MET A 163 -6.88 19.42 -15.66
C MET A 163 -5.71 18.62 -16.27
N MET A 164 -5.18 17.64 -15.53
CA MET A 164 -4.06 16.81 -15.99
C MET A 164 -4.41 16.01 -17.25
N PHE A 165 -5.56 15.34 -17.29
CA PHE A 165 -5.97 14.53 -18.43
C PHE A 165 -6.36 15.38 -19.65
N THR A 166 -6.91 16.58 -19.45
CA THR A 166 -7.11 17.56 -20.53
C THR A 166 -5.76 17.98 -21.14
N ASN A 167 -4.73 18.21 -20.32
CA ASN A 167 -3.38 18.50 -20.83
C ASN A 167 -2.78 17.32 -21.63
N LEU A 168 -3.11 16.08 -21.26
CA LEU A 168 -2.76 14.86 -22.00
C LEU A 168 -3.64 14.57 -23.23
N LYS A 169 -4.47 15.55 -23.64
CA LYS A 169 -5.37 15.51 -24.80
C LYS A 169 -6.45 14.44 -24.73
N TYR A 170 -6.86 14.04 -23.53
CA TYR A 170 -8.03 13.17 -23.38
C TYR A 170 -9.32 13.95 -23.70
N PRO A 171 -10.30 13.36 -24.40
CA PRO A 171 -11.56 14.03 -24.68
C PRO A 171 -12.33 14.38 -23.41
N ASP A 172 -12.82 15.61 -23.28
CA ASP A 172 -13.51 16.07 -22.07
C ASP A 172 -14.75 15.24 -21.73
N HIS A 173 -15.51 14.82 -22.74
CA HIS A 173 -16.67 13.95 -22.53
C HIS A 173 -16.27 12.60 -21.89
N LEU A 174 -15.10 12.05 -22.25
CA LEU A 174 -14.58 10.81 -21.68
C LEU A 174 -14.17 11.02 -20.22
N ILE A 175 -13.51 12.14 -19.93
CA ILE A 175 -13.09 12.49 -18.57
C ILE A 175 -14.32 12.65 -17.67
N ASN A 176 -15.23 13.55 -18.05
CA ASN A 176 -16.42 13.88 -17.26
C ASN A 176 -17.35 12.67 -17.09
N SER A 177 -17.62 11.91 -18.15
CA SER A 177 -18.44 10.70 -18.03
C SER A 177 -17.82 9.67 -17.09
N THR A 178 -16.50 9.46 -17.16
CA THR A 178 -15.82 8.50 -16.28
C THR A 178 -15.86 8.94 -14.82
N ILE A 179 -15.67 10.23 -14.53
CA ILE A 179 -15.79 10.79 -13.17
C ILE A 179 -17.23 10.63 -12.66
N SER A 180 -18.23 11.05 -13.45
CA SER A 180 -19.64 10.95 -13.05
C SER A 180 -20.05 9.51 -12.77
N HIS A 181 -19.73 8.57 -13.66
CA HIS A 181 -20.00 7.14 -13.44
C HIS A 181 -19.30 6.61 -12.18
N PHE A 182 -18.07 7.03 -11.92
CA PHE A 182 -17.34 6.63 -10.72
C PHE A 182 -18.02 7.14 -9.45
N VAL A 183 -18.38 8.44 -9.41
CA VAL A 183 -19.09 9.07 -8.28
C VAL A 183 -20.42 8.39 -8.01
N THR A 184 -21.21 8.11 -9.06
CA THR A 184 -22.48 7.38 -8.93
C THR A 184 -22.27 5.97 -8.38
N SER A 185 -21.26 5.24 -8.88
CA SER A 185 -20.93 3.89 -8.39
C SER A 185 -20.57 3.89 -6.91
N VAL A 186 -19.70 4.81 -6.50
CA VAL A 186 -19.26 4.94 -5.10
C VAL A 186 -20.43 5.25 -4.17
N ARG A 187 -21.35 6.13 -4.59
CA ARG A 187 -22.56 6.47 -3.83
C ARG A 187 -23.54 5.31 -3.74
N SER A 188 -23.65 4.48 -4.78
CA SER A 188 -24.50 3.29 -4.75
C SER A 188 -23.94 2.15 -3.90
N GLU A 189 -22.61 2.07 -3.73
CA GLU A 189 -21.94 1.04 -2.92
C GLU A 189 -21.84 1.40 -1.43
N ASN A 190 -21.97 2.69 -1.06
CA ASN A 190 -21.89 3.17 0.32
C ASN A 190 -23.16 3.96 0.72
N PRO A 191 -24.18 3.29 1.31
CA PRO A 191 -25.40 3.97 1.78
C PRO A 191 -25.17 4.93 2.96
N GLY A 192 -24.04 4.79 3.67
CA GLY A 192 -23.76 5.44 4.97
C GLY A 192 -23.53 6.95 4.97
N VAL A 193 -23.91 7.68 3.91
CA VAL A 193 -23.99 9.15 3.94
C VAL A 193 -25.41 9.64 4.26
N GLN A 194 -26.38 8.72 4.38
CA GLN A 194 -27.71 9.03 4.91
C GLN A 194 -28.17 7.95 5.91
N ALA A 195 -28.68 8.44 7.05
CA ALA A 195 -29.46 7.74 8.07
C ALA A 195 -28.68 6.95 9.17
N GLU A 196 -28.66 7.55 10.37
CA GLU A 196 -28.93 6.82 11.61
C GLU A 196 -30.20 5.95 11.45
N LEU A 197 -30.22 4.78 12.11
CA LEU A 197 -31.32 3.82 12.24
C LEU A 197 -31.53 2.84 11.05
N SER A 198 -30.83 1.71 11.09
CA SER A 198 -31.42 0.36 11.28
C SER A 198 -30.39 -0.73 10.96
N ILE A 199 -30.27 -1.70 11.86
CA ILE A 199 -29.42 -2.88 11.72
C ILE A 199 -29.93 -3.69 10.53
N ASN A 200 -29.08 -3.95 9.54
CA ASN A 200 -29.41 -4.85 8.43
C ASN A 200 -28.48 -6.07 8.48
N GLU A 201 -29.01 -7.19 9.00
CA GLU A 201 -28.32 -8.44 9.33
C GLU A 201 -27.94 -9.34 8.12
N ASN A 202 -27.75 -8.79 6.91
CA ASN A 202 -27.45 -9.59 5.71
C ASN A 202 -26.19 -9.14 4.96
N ALA A 203 -25.08 -8.94 5.69
CA ALA A 203 -23.79 -8.66 5.07
C ALA A 203 -23.23 -9.92 4.38
N VAL A 204 -23.17 -9.90 3.05
CA VAL A 204 -22.52 -10.96 2.26
C VAL A 204 -21.00 -10.78 2.36
N HIS A 205 -20.31 -11.71 3.01
CA HIS A 205 -18.85 -11.73 3.10
C HIS A 205 -18.25 -12.38 1.85
N ARG A 206 -17.33 -11.68 1.17
CA ARG A 206 -16.58 -12.21 0.01
C ARG A 206 -15.14 -12.51 0.41
N VAL A 207 -14.74 -13.76 0.27
CA VAL A 207 -13.34 -14.20 0.38
C VAL A 207 -12.78 -14.39 -1.03
N VAL A 208 -11.64 -13.75 -1.32
CA VAL A 208 -10.95 -13.87 -2.63
C VAL A 208 -9.69 -14.71 -2.42
N LEU A 209 -9.62 -15.85 -3.10
CA LEU A 209 -8.47 -16.75 -3.04
C LEU A 209 -7.64 -16.68 -4.34
N PRO A 210 -6.30 -16.80 -4.27
CA PRO A 210 -5.46 -16.92 -5.45
C PRO A 210 -5.79 -18.19 -6.22
N PHE A 211 -5.98 -18.09 -7.54
CA PHE A 211 -6.17 -19.27 -8.39
C PHE A 211 -4.85 -20.00 -8.59
N LYS A 212 -4.82 -21.29 -8.24
CA LYS A 212 -3.67 -22.18 -8.48
C LYS A 212 -3.89 -23.05 -9.72
N ASP A 213 -4.98 -23.81 -9.71
CA ASP A 213 -5.41 -24.70 -10.79
C ASP A 213 -6.89 -25.08 -10.59
N GLN A 214 -7.53 -25.59 -11.65
CA GLN A 214 -8.96 -25.91 -11.63
C GLN A 214 -9.31 -27.01 -10.63
N LYS A 215 -8.44 -28.02 -10.43
CA LYS A 215 -8.71 -29.11 -9.48
C LYS A 215 -8.71 -28.59 -8.05
N SER A 216 -7.78 -27.69 -7.71
CA SER A 216 -7.74 -27.01 -6.42
C SER A 216 -8.95 -26.10 -6.20
N ALA A 217 -9.39 -25.36 -7.23
CA ALA A 217 -10.58 -24.51 -7.16
C ALA A 217 -11.85 -25.33 -6.91
N ASP A 218 -12.00 -26.46 -7.61
CA ASP A 218 -13.13 -27.38 -7.45
C ASP A 218 -13.13 -28.06 -6.06
N ALA A 219 -11.94 -28.39 -5.53
CA ALA A 219 -11.80 -28.96 -4.19
C ALA A 219 -12.25 -27.96 -3.09
N VAL A 220 -11.80 -26.70 -3.18
CA VAL A 220 -12.21 -25.63 -2.25
C VAL A 220 -13.72 -25.35 -2.37
N LYS A 221 -14.27 -25.36 -3.60
CA LYS A 221 -15.70 -25.19 -3.83
C LYS A 221 -16.53 -26.29 -3.14
N ARG A 222 -16.08 -27.55 -3.20
CA ARG A 222 -16.73 -28.67 -2.52
C ARG A 222 -16.64 -28.57 -1.00
N GLN A 223 -15.46 -28.23 -0.46
CA GLN A 223 -15.29 -28.06 0.98
C GLN A 223 -16.13 -26.90 1.53
N LEU A 224 -16.28 -25.81 0.77
CA LEU A 224 -17.13 -24.67 1.14
C LEU A 224 -18.64 -25.00 1.03
N SER A 225 -19.05 -25.91 0.14
CA SER A 225 -20.43 -26.38 0.07
C SER A 225 -20.80 -27.36 1.18
N ASP A 226 -19.83 -28.06 1.76
CA ASP A 226 -20.04 -29.02 2.85
C ASP A 226 -20.17 -28.37 4.24
N LEU A 227 -19.87 -27.07 4.35
CA LEU A 227 -20.15 -26.27 5.55
C LEU A 227 -21.67 -26.01 5.65
N ASN A 228 -22.36 -26.87 6.41
CA ASN A 228 -23.81 -26.81 6.62
C ASN A 228 -24.29 -25.45 7.22
N PRO A 229 -25.57 -25.07 6.99
CA PRO A 229 -26.11 -23.71 7.08
C PRO A 229 -26.39 -23.18 8.50
N CYS A 230 -25.58 -23.56 9.49
CA CYS A 230 -25.82 -23.23 10.90
C CYS A 230 -25.21 -21.89 11.36
N SER A 231 -24.65 -21.10 10.45
CA SER A 231 -24.47 -19.66 10.65
C SER A 231 -25.21 -18.94 9.52
N ARG A 232 -26.04 -17.95 9.89
CA ARG A 232 -26.87 -17.15 8.97
C ARG A 232 -26.08 -16.34 7.92
N VAL A 233 -24.77 -16.59 7.78
CA VAL A 233 -23.81 -15.86 6.94
C VAL A 233 -23.59 -16.54 5.57
N ALA A 234 -23.96 -17.80 5.41
CA ALA A 234 -23.69 -18.56 4.18
C ALA A 234 -24.87 -18.55 3.20
N LYS A 235 -25.24 -17.37 2.68
CA LYS A 235 -26.08 -17.29 1.47
C LYS A 235 -25.31 -16.58 0.36
N SER A 236 -24.97 -17.35 -0.67
CA SER A 236 -24.37 -16.97 -1.96
C SER A 236 -22.86 -16.66 -2.00
N VAL A 237 -22.03 -17.70 -1.89
CA VAL A 237 -20.62 -17.68 -2.32
C VAL A 237 -20.57 -17.77 -3.86
N LYS A 238 -20.10 -16.72 -4.54
CA LYS A 238 -19.80 -16.74 -5.99
C LYS A 238 -18.29 -16.86 -6.20
N ILE A 239 -17.87 -17.93 -6.86
CA ILE A 239 -16.48 -18.12 -7.32
C ILE A 239 -16.37 -17.51 -8.72
N SER A 240 -15.47 -16.55 -8.91
CA SER A 240 -15.06 -16.05 -10.22
C SER A 240 -13.70 -16.64 -10.58
N GLU A 241 -13.65 -17.48 -11.61
CA GLU A 241 -12.40 -18.02 -12.16
C GLU A 241 -11.63 -16.92 -12.90
N TYR A 242 -10.33 -16.78 -12.60
CA TYR A 242 -9.40 -15.92 -13.34
C TYR A 242 -8.53 -16.79 -14.25
N THR A 243 -8.74 -16.73 -15.56
CA THR A 243 -7.82 -17.29 -16.56
C THR A 243 -6.55 -16.46 -16.63
N SER A 244 -5.41 -17.12 -16.55
CA SER A 244 -4.07 -16.54 -16.50
C SER A 244 -3.70 -15.79 -17.78
N HIS A 245 -3.96 -14.49 -17.87
CA HIS A 245 -3.20 -13.52 -18.70
C HIS A 245 -3.57 -12.06 -18.37
N ILE A 246 -3.48 -11.64 -17.10
CA ILE A 246 -3.49 -10.21 -16.70
C ILE A 246 -2.62 -10.05 -15.45
N PRO A 247 -1.70 -9.07 -15.37
CA PRO A 247 -0.79 -8.92 -14.24
C PRO A 247 -1.56 -8.70 -12.93
N ALA A 248 -1.03 -9.29 -11.86
CA ALA A 248 -1.55 -9.30 -10.51
C ALA A 248 -2.20 -7.97 -10.13
N LYS A 249 -3.53 -7.94 -10.11
CA LYS A 249 -4.26 -6.83 -9.51
C LYS A 249 -3.98 -6.85 -8.03
N GLN A 250 -3.51 -5.71 -7.56
CA GLN A 250 -3.24 -5.31 -6.20
C GLN A 250 -4.49 -5.50 -5.31
N VAL A 251 -4.63 -6.69 -4.73
CA VAL A 251 -5.60 -7.00 -3.67
C VAL A 251 -4.86 -6.85 -2.34
N TYR A 252 -4.51 -5.62 -1.98
CA TYR A 252 -4.04 -5.25 -0.63
C TYR A 252 -4.42 -3.81 -0.31
N LEU A 253 -5.68 -3.40 -0.54
CA LEU A 253 -6.14 -2.06 -0.15
C LEU A 253 -7.61 -2.00 0.28
N LYS A 254 -8.29 -3.12 0.58
CA LYS A 254 -9.71 -3.08 0.97
C LYS A 254 -10.07 -3.71 2.32
N GLU A 255 -9.10 -4.18 3.13
CA GLU A 255 -9.44 -4.78 4.44
C GLU A 255 -8.88 -4.05 5.66
N HIS A 256 -8.09 -2.99 5.50
CA HIS A 256 -7.75 -2.11 6.61
C HIS A 256 -8.03 -0.66 6.24
N PRO A 257 -8.99 0.03 6.89
CA PRO A 257 -8.96 1.49 6.89
C PRO A 257 -7.65 1.88 7.57
N ILE A 258 -6.64 2.24 6.77
CA ILE A 258 -5.29 2.52 7.25
C ILE A 258 -5.31 3.65 8.30
N LEU A 259 -6.37 4.46 8.36
CA LEU A 259 -6.54 5.52 9.35
C LEU A 259 -8.02 5.72 9.74
N SER A 260 -8.63 4.79 10.47
CA SER A 260 -9.71 5.15 11.41
C SER A 260 -9.15 5.17 12.82
N ILE A 261 -8.40 6.23 13.16
CA ILE A 261 -8.12 6.52 14.57
C ILE A 261 -9.41 7.14 15.16
N SER A 262 -10.39 6.28 15.42
CA SER A 262 -11.48 6.60 16.34
C SER A 262 -11.06 6.10 17.72
N ASN A 263 -10.74 7.04 18.60
CA ASN A 263 -10.43 6.88 20.03
C ASN A 263 -8.97 6.54 20.36
N ALA A 264 -8.13 7.58 20.46
CA ALA A 264 -6.97 7.56 21.34
C ALA A 264 -6.99 8.82 22.22
N SER A 265 -6.92 8.56 23.53
CA SER A 265 -6.74 9.44 24.70
C SER A 265 -7.76 10.55 25.01
N LYS A 266 -8.58 10.28 26.03
CA LYS A 266 -8.98 11.30 27.03
C LYS A 266 -7.71 11.69 27.79
N GLY A 267 -7.04 12.77 27.39
CA GLY A 267 -5.88 13.28 28.12
C GLY A 267 -5.16 14.38 27.37
N LYS A 268 -4.94 15.52 28.03
CA LYS A 268 -4.20 16.68 27.51
C LYS A 268 -2.74 16.29 27.20
N ALA A 269 -2.44 15.96 25.95
CA ALA A 269 -1.07 16.00 25.42
C ALA A 269 -1.12 16.36 23.93
N PRO A 270 -0.22 17.21 23.41
CA PRO A 270 -0.20 17.53 22.00
C PRO A 270 0.28 16.31 21.21
N PRO A 271 -0.47 15.80 20.21
CA PRO A 271 0.05 14.68 19.40
C PRO A 271 1.13 15.21 18.45
N LEU A 272 2.40 14.90 18.64
CA LEU A 272 3.41 15.24 17.62
C LEU A 272 3.36 14.20 16.50
N ILE A 273 3.27 14.66 15.25
CA ILE A 273 3.15 13.78 14.08
C ILE A 273 4.52 13.27 13.67
N LEU A 274 4.64 11.96 13.86
CA LEU A 274 5.06 10.90 12.96
C LEU A 274 6.30 11.04 12.08
N SER A 275 7.15 10.02 12.23
CA SER A 275 8.29 9.71 11.40
C SER A 275 7.89 8.79 10.24
N SER A 276 8.19 9.17 9.00
CA SER A 276 8.38 8.17 7.94
C SER A 276 9.77 7.57 8.15
N LEU A 277 9.85 6.27 8.45
CA LEU A 277 11.14 5.58 8.55
C LEU A 277 11.36 4.68 7.34
N ARG A 278 12.51 4.85 6.66
CA ARG A 278 12.90 4.01 5.52
C ARG A 278 14.21 3.26 5.83
N PRO A 279 14.22 1.92 5.77
CA PRO A 279 15.44 1.14 5.84
C PRO A 279 16.21 1.25 4.53
N VAL A 280 17.47 1.67 4.62
CA VAL A 280 18.44 1.59 3.53
C VAL A 280 19.19 0.27 3.69
N SER A 281 19.17 -0.57 2.65
CA SER A 281 19.97 -1.79 2.58
C SER A 281 21.28 -1.49 1.87
N THR A 282 22.40 -1.78 2.54
CA THR A 282 23.73 -1.80 1.94
C THR A 282 23.98 -3.19 1.34
N CYS A 283 24.00 -3.29 0.00
CA CYS A 283 24.39 -4.54 -0.68
C CYS A 283 25.90 -4.53 -0.95
N VAL A 284 26.64 -5.48 -0.37
CA VAL A 284 28.04 -5.74 -0.69
C VAL A 284 28.11 -6.89 -1.69
N THR A 285 28.90 -6.73 -2.76
CA THR A 285 29.14 -7.78 -3.77
C THR A 285 30.62 -8.11 -3.82
N SER A 286 30.94 -9.40 -3.99
CA SER A 286 32.32 -9.87 -4.12
C SER A 286 32.52 -10.57 -5.47
N PRO A 287 33.59 -10.26 -6.24
CA PRO A 287 33.92 -11.01 -7.44
C PRO A 287 34.36 -12.43 -7.07
N ARG A 288 33.79 -13.44 -7.72
CA ARG A 288 34.30 -14.80 -7.59
C ARG A 288 35.43 -14.98 -8.60
N ALA A 289 36.67 -14.94 -8.14
CA ALA A 289 37.84 -15.21 -8.97
C ALA A 289 37.78 -16.65 -9.49
N THR A 290 37.45 -16.83 -10.78
CA THR A 290 37.59 -18.11 -11.46
C THR A 290 39.06 -18.33 -11.78
N GLY A 291 39.84 -18.74 -10.77
CA GLY A 291 41.15 -19.33 -10.98
C GLY A 291 40.96 -20.74 -11.51
N TYR A 292 40.99 -20.93 -12.82
CA TYR A 292 41.27 -22.24 -13.40
C TYR A 292 42.77 -22.53 -13.22
N PRO A 293 43.17 -23.64 -12.60
CA PRO A 293 44.57 -24.04 -12.60
C PRO A 293 44.91 -24.54 -14.01
N SER A 294 45.75 -23.79 -14.72
CA SER A 294 46.41 -24.26 -15.94
C SER A 294 47.22 -25.51 -15.60
N SER A 295 46.82 -26.65 -16.16
CA SER A 295 47.64 -27.88 -16.20
C SER A 295 48.48 -27.89 -17.47
#